data_AF-A0A7S0PM72-F1
#
_entry.id   AF-A0A7S0PM72-F1
#
_cell.length_a   1.000
_cell.length_b   1.000
_cell.length_c   1.000
_cell.angle_alpha   90.00
_cell.angle_beta   90.00
_cell.angle_gamma   90.00
#
_symmetry.space_group_name_H-M   'P 1'
#
loop_
_entity.id
_entity.type
_entity.pdbx_description
1 polymer ?
#
loop_
_entity_poly.entity_id
_entity_poly.type
_entity_poly.pdbx_seq_one_letter_code
_entity_poly.pdbx_strand_id
1 'polypeptide(L)'
;MVMASEISRARSQKDVSHTLELIHEAFGPLARRVFDAVCRRESLTLEQIVDASGVQKRVCGLIMYVFVKHGCVSATSNLVQASRSKPLTTYSVDLVSIKRRNRFSRYLKYIQSRFTKEHHFIVFNVLIHGSISFEQMLIISQQSNHASGGRLETVSLHKAFKELIAENLIHDGGQAGGSQQSSTQSVHYSLMPDYSPINTANACSGVRNSHTEGPLLDILDVSHFWRVNISKLEHEIDVENRARDRSCRSATAHRQKLIEAVIRSRLGCQALRIFRVLLNFQLEQKQIAELSMVPIKDTRDLLYKLLKCGYVRMQEVARTHDHAPSRTNYLWRVSCLEVESVVEKEIIQTMTNVNMRLLGELKEDRSTALQSQSRMRSKSYRSSDADRNRRIKFLELTLLRLGSVLQV
;
A
#
# COMPACT_ATOMS: atom_id res chain seq x y z
N MET A 1 -10.19 -11.56 -22.34
CA MET A 1 -10.71 -10.17 -22.37
C MET A 1 -11.93 -9.93 -21.48
N VAL A 2 -12.65 -10.96 -21.01
CA VAL A 2 -13.79 -10.80 -20.06
C VAL A 2 -13.35 -10.79 -18.58
N MET A 3 -12.26 -11.49 -18.22
CA MET A 3 -11.74 -11.59 -16.85
C MET A 3 -11.09 -10.31 -16.29
N ALA A 4 -10.70 -9.36 -17.14
CA ALA A 4 -10.18 -8.06 -16.70
C ALA A 4 -11.29 -7.07 -16.32
N SER A 5 -12.54 -7.35 -16.74
CA SER A 5 -13.70 -6.49 -16.46
C SER A 5 -14.38 -6.81 -15.12
N GLU A 6 -14.16 -8.00 -14.55
CA GLU A 6 -14.76 -8.41 -13.27
C GLU A 6 -13.99 -7.91 -12.04
N ILE A 7 -12.71 -7.55 -12.19
CA ILE A 7 -11.95 -6.87 -11.12
C ILE A 7 -12.43 -5.40 -10.93
N SER A 8 -13.20 -4.87 -11.89
CA SER A 8 -13.72 -3.50 -11.87
C SER A 8 -14.99 -3.30 -11.01
N ARG A 9 -15.60 -4.36 -10.46
CA ARG A 9 -16.85 -4.25 -9.68
C ARG A 9 -16.61 -4.36 -8.18
N ALA A 10 -16.92 -3.27 -7.50
CA ALA A 10 -16.81 -2.99 -6.07
C ALA A 10 -15.40 -2.57 -5.58
N ARG A 11 -14.89 -1.44 -6.11
CA ARG A 11 -14.04 -0.57 -5.28
C ARG A 11 -14.83 -0.23 -4.02
N SER A 12 -14.54 -0.91 -2.92
CA SER A 12 -15.15 -0.61 -1.62
C SER A 12 -14.92 0.86 -1.35
N GLN A 13 -16.00 1.64 -1.15
CA GLN A 13 -15.93 3.08 -0.88
C GLN A 13 -14.92 3.40 0.25
N LYS A 14 -14.77 2.46 1.19
CA LYS A 14 -13.81 2.53 2.30
C LYS A 14 -12.36 2.43 1.83
N ASP A 15 -12.08 1.57 0.85
CA ASP A 15 -10.73 1.41 0.29
C ASP A 15 -10.29 2.67 -0.45
N VAL A 16 -11.21 3.29 -1.20
CA VAL A 16 -10.95 4.56 -1.89
C VAL A 16 -10.70 5.67 -0.86
N SER A 17 -11.53 5.74 0.19
CA SER A 17 -11.38 6.73 1.27
C SER A 17 -10.04 6.58 2.00
N HIS A 18 -9.66 5.35 2.33
CA HIS A 18 -8.36 5.04 2.94
C HIS A 18 -7.19 5.42 2.01
N THR A 19 -7.29 5.10 0.72
CA THR A 19 -6.26 5.44 -0.27
C THR A 19 -6.10 6.96 -0.43
N LEU A 20 -7.22 7.71 -0.38
CA LEU A 20 -7.21 9.17 -0.41
C LEU A 20 -6.50 9.78 0.81
N GLU A 21 -6.67 9.17 1.99
CA GLU A 21 -5.95 9.58 3.20
C GLU A 21 -4.44 9.32 3.09
N LEU A 22 -4.04 8.15 2.57
CA LEU A 22 -2.63 7.83 2.33
C LEU A 22 -1.96 8.83 1.37
N ILE A 23 -2.66 9.24 0.31
CA ILE A 23 -2.16 10.25 -0.64
C ILE A 23 -2.10 11.64 -0.02
N HIS A 24 -3.10 11.99 0.80
CA HIS A 24 -3.10 13.25 1.53
C HIS A 24 -1.89 13.36 2.47
N GLU A 25 -1.61 12.30 3.23
CA GLU A 25 -0.47 12.24 4.15
C GLU A 25 0.86 12.38 3.41
N ALA A 26 0.96 11.75 2.24
CA ALA A 26 2.21 11.67 1.53
C ALA A 26 2.54 12.83 0.58
N PHE A 27 1.54 13.34 -0.13
CA PHE A 27 1.70 14.30 -1.21
C PHE A 27 0.93 15.60 -0.95
N GLY A 28 0.08 15.63 0.08
CA GLY A 28 -0.65 16.81 0.51
C GLY A 28 -2.06 16.97 -0.09
N PRO A 29 -2.74 18.08 0.23
CA PRO A 29 -4.16 18.27 -0.04
C PRO A 29 -4.48 18.56 -1.51
N LEU A 30 -3.57 19.15 -2.27
CA LEU A 30 -3.75 19.36 -3.71
C LEU A 30 -3.69 18.03 -4.46
N ALA A 31 -2.70 17.20 -4.12
CA ALA A 31 -2.55 15.86 -4.69
C ALA A 31 -3.77 14.98 -4.39
N ARG A 32 -4.32 15.04 -3.17
CA ARG A 32 -5.58 14.36 -2.81
C ARG A 32 -6.74 14.74 -3.73
N ARG A 33 -6.93 16.04 -4.03
CA ARG A 33 -8.02 16.52 -4.89
C ARG A 33 -7.89 16.02 -6.32
N VAL A 34 -6.69 16.10 -6.88
CA VAL A 34 -6.45 15.60 -8.23
C VAL A 34 -6.64 14.08 -8.27
N PHE A 35 -6.15 13.36 -7.26
CA PHE A 35 -6.34 11.91 -7.17
C PHE A 35 -7.81 11.49 -7.03
N ASP A 36 -8.62 12.20 -6.23
CA ASP A 36 -10.06 11.96 -6.12
C ASP A 36 -10.76 12.10 -7.47
N ALA A 37 -10.37 13.10 -8.28
CA ALA A 37 -10.88 13.26 -9.64
C ALA A 37 -10.58 12.03 -10.53
N VAL A 38 -9.38 11.45 -10.43
CA VAL A 38 -9.01 10.23 -11.18
C VAL A 38 -9.67 8.97 -10.59
N CYS A 39 -9.98 8.94 -9.30
CA CYS A 39 -10.66 7.79 -8.69
C CYS A 39 -12.14 7.66 -9.10
N ARG A 40 -12.81 8.78 -9.40
CA ARG A 40 -14.24 8.81 -9.74
C ARG A 40 -14.56 8.29 -11.14
N ARG A 41 -13.62 8.39 -12.09
CA ARG A 41 -13.78 7.95 -13.48
C ARG A 41 -12.51 7.25 -13.93
N GLU A 42 -12.65 6.07 -14.52
CA GLU A 42 -11.51 5.35 -15.08
C GLU A 42 -11.08 5.94 -16.43
N SER A 43 -9.77 5.93 -16.72
CA SER A 43 -9.19 6.31 -18.02
C SER A 43 -9.48 7.76 -18.46
N LEU A 44 -9.11 8.73 -17.62
CA LEU A 44 -9.30 10.16 -17.91
C LEU A 44 -8.12 10.77 -18.69
N THR A 45 -8.41 11.79 -19.48
CA THR A 45 -7.37 12.66 -20.08
C THR A 45 -6.95 13.77 -19.12
N LEU A 46 -5.78 14.37 -19.31
CA LEU A 46 -5.30 15.46 -18.44
C LEU A 46 -6.29 16.63 -18.39
N GLU A 47 -6.97 16.93 -19.49
CA GLU A 47 -7.92 18.05 -19.57
C GLU A 47 -9.16 17.79 -18.74
N GLN A 48 -9.73 16.58 -18.84
CA GLN A 48 -10.86 16.16 -18.00
C GLN A 48 -10.51 16.15 -16.50
N ILE A 49 -9.26 15.85 -16.15
CA ILE A 49 -8.79 15.88 -14.75
C ILE A 49 -8.69 17.32 -14.25
N VAL A 50 -8.20 18.25 -15.09
CA VAL A 50 -8.15 19.67 -14.77
C VAL A 50 -9.55 20.23 -14.52
N ASP A 51 -10.50 19.90 -15.39
CA ASP A 51 -11.90 20.34 -15.25
C ASP A 51 -12.55 19.77 -13.98
N ALA A 52 -12.29 18.50 -13.66
CA ALA A 52 -12.86 17.84 -12.49
C ALA A 52 -12.21 18.27 -11.17
N SER A 53 -10.94 18.64 -11.17
CA SER A 53 -10.19 19.01 -9.95
C SER A 53 -10.20 20.51 -9.65
N GLY A 54 -10.45 21.36 -10.65
CA GLY A 54 -10.38 22.82 -10.53
C GLY A 54 -8.96 23.34 -10.27
N VAL A 55 -7.92 22.55 -10.59
CA VAL A 55 -6.51 22.90 -10.38
C VAL A 55 -5.90 23.39 -11.70
N GLN A 56 -5.00 24.38 -11.63
CA GLN A 56 -4.30 24.88 -12.82
C GLN A 56 -3.58 23.76 -13.59
N LYS A 57 -3.70 23.73 -14.93
CA LYS A 57 -3.15 22.69 -15.81
C LYS A 57 -1.67 22.38 -15.55
N ARG A 58 -0.83 23.40 -15.32
CA ARG A 58 0.60 23.23 -15.01
C ARG A 58 0.84 22.47 -13.70
N VAL A 59 0.11 22.84 -12.64
CA VAL A 59 0.20 22.18 -11.32
C VAL A 59 -0.36 20.77 -11.38
N CYS A 60 -1.47 20.57 -12.09
CA CYS A 60 -2.06 19.26 -12.31
C CYS A 60 -1.10 18.32 -13.08
N GLY A 61 -0.41 18.83 -14.09
CA GLY A 61 0.63 18.10 -14.84
C GLY A 61 1.80 17.66 -13.95
N LEU A 62 2.30 18.55 -13.08
CA LEU A 62 3.33 18.23 -12.08
C LEU A 62 2.88 17.13 -11.12
N ILE A 63 1.65 17.22 -10.59
CA ILE A 63 1.11 16.22 -9.67
C ILE A 63 0.92 14.87 -10.38
N MET A 64 0.41 14.85 -11.62
CA MET A 64 0.30 13.61 -12.41
C MET A 64 1.65 13.00 -12.72
N TYR A 65 2.64 13.83 -13.03
CA TYR A 65 4.01 13.35 -13.21
C TYR A 65 4.53 12.65 -11.95
N VAL A 66 4.35 13.25 -10.78
CA VAL A 66 4.73 12.62 -9.50
C VAL A 66 3.98 11.30 -9.30
N PHE A 67 2.68 11.23 -9.57
CA PHE A 67 1.93 9.98 -9.42
C PHE A 67 2.37 8.87 -10.38
N VAL A 68 2.71 9.22 -11.63
CA VAL A 68 3.27 8.26 -12.60
C VAL A 68 4.65 7.78 -12.15
N LYS A 69 5.48 8.69 -11.64
CA LYS A 69 6.82 8.39 -11.11
C LYS A 69 6.76 7.39 -9.94
N HIS A 70 5.80 7.58 -9.04
CA HIS A 70 5.54 6.69 -7.90
C HIS A 70 4.73 5.42 -8.24
N GLY A 71 4.28 5.25 -9.49
CA GLY A 71 3.46 4.11 -9.89
C GLY A 71 2.04 4.11 -9.28
N CYS A 72 1.56 5.27 -8.79
CA CYS A 72 0.18 5.42 -8.29
C CYS A 72 -0.84 5.55 -9.44
N VAL A 73 -0.38 6.08 -10.58
CA VAL A 73 -1.18 6.27 -11.79
C VAL A 73 -0.43 5.66 -12.97
N SER A 74 -1.12 4.81 -13.71
CA SER A 74 -0.63 4.24 -14.96
C SER A 74 -1.12 5.09 -16.12
N ALA A 75 -0.20 5.48 -17.00
CA ALA A 75 -0.51 6.30 -18.16
C ALA A 75 -0.43 5.44 -19.42
N THR A 76 -1.54 5.36 -20.13
CA THR A 76 -1.68 4.55 -21.34
C THR A 76 -1.87 5.49 -22.52
N SER A 77 -0.93 5.45 -23.46
CA SER A 77 -1.01 6.19 -24.72
C SER A 77 -1.75 5.31 -25.74
N ASN A 78 -3.00 5.66 -26.03
CA ASN A 78 -3.75 4.99 -27.08
C ASN A 78 -3.47 5.69 -28.42
N LEU A 79 -2.84 4.97 -29.35
CA LEU A 79 -2.77 5.39 -30.75
C LEU A 79 -4.10 5.06 -31.39
N VAL A 80 -4.98 6.06 -31.53
CA VAL A 80 -6.21 5.88 -32.30
C VAL A 80 -5.78 5.68 -33.76
N GLN A 81 -5.97 4.45 -34.26
CA GLN A 81 -5.76 4.08 -35.67
C GLN A 81 -6.79 4.79 -36.56
N ALA A 82 -6.61 6.08 -36.80
CA ALA A 82 -7.09 6.82 -37.96
C ALA A 82 -6.65 8.29 -37.81
N SER A 83 -5.85 8.76 -38.77
CA SER A 83 -5.55 10.19 -39.01
C SER A 83 -4.60 10.85 -38.00
N ARG A 84 -3.39 11.24 -38.45
CA ARG A 84 -2.43 12.29 -37.99
C ARG A 84 -2.65 13.03 -36.63
N SER A 85 -3.21 12.38 -35.62
CA SER A 85 -3.62 12.96 -34.35
C SER A 85 -2.58 12.62 -33.29
N LYS A 86 -2.29 13.59 -32.41
CA LYS A 86 -1.43 13.38 -31.25
C LYS A 86 -1.94 12.18 -30.43
N PRO A 87 -1.05 11.34 -29.89
CA PRO A 87 -1.44 10.20 -29.06
C PRO A 87 -2.26 10.69 -27.85
N LEU A 88 -3.44 10.11 -27.66
CA LEU A 88 -4.28 10.45 -26.50
C LEU A 88 -3.78 9.67 -25.30
N THR A 89 -3.18 10.38 -24.35
CA THR A 89 -2.74 9.79 -23.09
C THR A 89 -3.90 9.76 -22.10
N THR A 90 -4.26 8.56 -21.67
CA THR A 90 -5.29 8.32 -20.66
C THR A 90 -4.63 7.84 -19.37
N TYR A 91 -5.18 8.25 -18.23
CA TYR A 91 -4.64 7.95 -16.91
C TYR A 91 -5.60 7.03 -16.15
N SER A 92 -5.05 5.95 -15.59
CA SER A 92 -5.76 4.98 -14.76
C SER A 92 -5.09 4.87 -13.39
N VAL A 93 -5.88 4.61 -12.35
CA VAL A 93 -5.39 4.53 -10.97
C VAL A 93 -5.03 3.09 -10.62
N ASP A 94 -3.83 2.89 -10.06
CA ASP A 94 -3.45 1.63 -9.43
C ASP A 94 -3.53 1.73 -7.90
N LEU A 95 -4.64 1.24 -7.35
CA LEU A 95 -4.88 1.22 -5.89
C LEU A 95 -3.92 0.25 -5.17
N VAL A 96 -3.42 -0.77 -5.84
CA VAL A 96 -2.57 -1.80 -5.22
C VAL A 96 -1.21 -1.21 -4.89
N SER A 97 -0.63 -0.46 -5.83
CA SER A 97 0.65 0.23 -5.63
C SER A 97 0.61 1.27 -4.50
N ILE A 98 -0.53 1.93 -4.30
CA ILE A 98 -0.69 2.90 -3.20
C ILE A 98 -0.85 2.17 -1.85
N LYS A 99 -1.64 1.09 -1.79
CA LYS A 99 -1.74 0.25 -0.58
C LYS A 99 -0.37 -0.32 -0.18
N ARG A 100 0.48 -0.66 -1.16
CA ARG A 100 1.86 -1.11 -0.92
C ARG A 100 2.76 -0.04 -0.31
N ARG A 101 2.46 1.24 -0.52
CA ARG A 101 3.25 2.33 0.05
C ARG A 101 3.25 2.39 1.57
N ASN A 102 2.11 2.07 2.19
CA ASN A 102 2.02 1.96 3.64
C ASN A 102 2.95 0.86 4.22
N ARG A 103 3.49 -0.02 3.37
CA ARG A 103 4.35 -1.14 3.74
C ARG A 103 5.85 -0.82 3.62
N PHE A 104 6.22 0.40 3.19
CA PHE A 104 7.62 0.79 2.99
C PHE A 104 8.49 0.55 4.22
N SER A 105 7.99 0.86 5.43
CA SER A 105 8.73 0.63 6.67
C SER A 105 9.10 -0.84 6.89
N ARG A 106 8.25 -1.78 6.46
CA ARG A 106 8.53 -3.22 6.56
C ARG A 106 9.57 -3.66 5.54
N TYR A 107 9.44 -3.20 4.30
CA TYR A 107 10.39 -3.47 3.22
C TYR A 107 11.81 -3.02 3.62
N LEU A 108 11.90 -1.82 4.16
CA LEU A 108 13.16 -1.26 4.64
C LEU A 108 13.75 -2.05 5.79
N LYS A 109 12.93 -2.49 6.74
CA LYS A 109 13.37 -3.33 7.87
C LYS A 109 13.89 -4.70 7.40
N TYR A 110 13.22 -5.32 6.44
CA TYR A 110 13.67 -6.59 5.85
C TYR A 110 15.05 -6.43 5.19
N ILE A 111 15.22 -5.38 4.40
CA ILE A 111 16.49 -5.10 3.71
C ILE A 111 17.61 -4.83 4.72
N GLN A 112 17.33 -4.07 5.79
CA GLN A 112 18.30 -3.85 6.87
C GLN A 112 18.71 -5.14 7.58
N SER A 113 17.82 -6.12 7.71
CA SER A 113 18.15 -7.39 8.36
C SER A 113 18.92 -8.36 7.46
N ARG A 114 18.70 -8.29 6.14
CA ARG A 114 19.21 -9.28 5.19
C ARG A 114 20.45 -8.82 4.40
N PHE A 115 20.57 -7.51 4.19
CA PHE A 115 21.58 -6.88 3.34
C PHE A 115 22.38 -5.81 4.07
N THR A 116 23.37 -5.24 3.38
CA THR A 116 24.25 -4.20 3.93
C THR A 116 23.57 -2.83 3.97
N LYS A 117 24.25 -1.84 4.58
CA LYS A 117 23.74 -0.46 4.70
C LYS A 117 23.57 0.23 3.33
N GLU A 118 24.44 -0.11 2.38
CA GLU A 118 24.41 0.36 0.99
C GLU A 118 23.12 -0.06 0.29
N HIS A 119 22.72 -1.33 0.45
CA HIS A 119 21.48 -1.87 -0.11
C HIS A 119 20.25 -1.16 0.45
N HIS A 120 20.24 -0.94 1.76
CA HIS A 120 19.18 -0.19 2.42
C HIS A 120 19.08 1.24 1.88
N PHE A 121 20.21 1.93 1.70
CA PHE A 121 20.25 3.27 1.13
C PHE A 121 19.68 3.31 -0.29
N ILE A 122 20.09 2.39 -1.15
CA ILE A 122 19.61 2.31 -2.54
C ILE A 122 18.09 2.15 -2.55
N VAL A 123 17.57 1.13 -1.85
CA VAL A 123 16.13 0.85 -1.85
C VAL A 123 15.32 1.96 -1.17
N PHE A 124 15.84 2.56 -0.10
CA PHE A 124 15.22 3.72 0.54
C PHE A 124 15.00 4.87 -0.45
N ASN A 125 16.04 5.23 -1.19
CA ASN A 125 15.95 6.32 -2.17
C ASN A 125 15.02 5.97 -3.34
N VAL A 126 15.06 4.72 -3.83
CA VAL A 126 14.13 4.28 -4.89
C VAL A 126 12.68 4.33 -4.39
N LEU A 127 12.38 3.85 -3.18
CA LEU A 127 11.01 3.87 -2.64
C LEU A 127 10.49 5.29 -2.38
N ILE A 128 11.34 6.20 -1.89
CA ILE A 128 10.95 7.59 -1.61
C ILE A 128 10.79 8.42 -2.88
N HIS A 129 11.60 8.19 -3.91
CA HIS A 129 11.51 8.94 -5.16
C HIS A 129 10.63 8.25 -6.22
N GLY A 130 10.22 7.00 -5.98
CA GLY A 130 9.42 6.17 -6.88
C GLY A 130 10.27 5.54 -7.98
N SER A 131 10.78 6.38 -8.88
CA SER A 131 11.70 5.97 -9.92
C SER A 131 12.88 6.93 -10.02
N ILE A 132 14.09 6.40 -10.00
CA ILE A 132 15.31 7.22 -9.93
C ILE A 132 16.38 6.61 -10.82
N SER A 133 17.18 7.48 -11.47
CA SER A 133 18.35 7.03 -12.20
C SER A 133 19.51 6.76 -11.24
N PHE A 134 20.45 5.91 -11.66
CA PHE A 134 21.62 5.61 -10.84
C PHE A 134 22.46 6.88 -10.56
N GLU A 135 22.58 7.78 -11.54
CA GLU A 135 23.27 9.07 -11.35
C GLU A 135 22.61 9.96 -10.29
N GLN A 136 21.27 10.10 -10.33
CA GLN A 136 20.54 10.87 -9.33
C GLN A 136 20.77 10.30 -7.92
N MET A 137 20.84 8.98 -7.80
CA MET A 137 21.13 8.31 -6.53
C MET A 137 22.56 8.57 -6.04
N LEU A 138 23.53 8.59 -6.95
CA LEU A 138 24.92 8.94 -6.62
C LEU A 138 25.01 10.39 -6.13
N ILE A 139 24.33 11.33 -6.79
CA ILE A 139 24.30 12.74 -6.36
C ILE A 139 23.71 12.86 -4.94
N ILE A 140 22.60 12.17 -4.65
CA ILE A 140 21.99 12.17 -3.31
C ILE A 140 22.95 11.58 -2.28
N SER A 141 23.70 10.52 -2.62
CA SER A 141 24.69 9.93 -1.73
C SER A 141 25.79 10.93 -1.36
N GLN A 142 26.30 11.68 -2.35
CA GLN A 142 27.32 12.70 -2.13
C GLN A 142 26.82 13.86 -1.26
N GLN A 143 25.57 14.31 -1.47
CA GLN A 143 24.95 15.34 -0.64
C GLN A 143 24.74 14.87 0.80
N SER A 144 24.34 13.61 1.01
CA SER A 144 24.15 13.04 2.34
C SER A 144 25.46 12.84 3.11
N ASN A 145 26.57 12.58 2.39
CA ASN A 145 27.90 12.44 2.96
C ASN A 145 28.43 13.76 3.58
N HIS A 146 27.95 14.92 3.12
CA HIS A 146 28.33 16.22 3.71
C HIS A 146 27.67 16.49 5.07
N ALA A 147 26.51 15.87 5.35
CA ALA A 147 25.74 16.11 6.57
C ALA A 147 26.04 15.11 7.70
N SER A 148 26.51 13.91 7.35
CA SER A 148 26.77 12.81 8.28
C SER A 148 28.08 12.16 7.88
N GLY A 149 29.13 12.32 8.70
CA GLY A 149 30.52 11.90 8.42
C GLY A 149 30.78 10.38 8.27
N GLY A 150 29.78 9.59 7.89
CA GLY A 150 29.94 8.21 7.45
C GLY A 150 30.15 8.16 5.95
N ARG A 151 31.35 7.81 5.50
CA ARG A 151 31.68 7.72 4.07
C ARG A 151 31.07 6.46 3.47
N LEU A 152 30.00 6.60 2.69
CA LEU A 152 29.55 5.54 1.78
C LEU A 152 30.44 5.54 0.54
N GLU A 153 31.18 4.45 0.32
CA GLU A 153 32.05 4.32 -0.85
C GLU A 153 31.22 4.09 -2.12
N THR A 154 31.49 4.88 -3.17
CA THR A 154 30.79 4.81 -4.46
C THR A 154 30.95 3.46 -5.15
N VAL A 155 32.11 2.82 -4.97
CA VAL A 155 32.41 1.48 -5.50
C VAL A 155 31.52 0.42 -4.84
N SER A 156 31.33 0.52 -3.53
CA SER A 156 30.48 -0.38 -2.75
C SER A 156 28.99 -0.22 -3.09
N LEU A 157 28.54 1.02 -3.36
CA LEU A 157 27.19 1.28 -3.87
C LEU A 157 26.95 0.66 -5.25
N HIS A 158 27.94 0.76 -6.14
CA HIS A 158 27.82 0.19 -7.48
C HIS A 158 27.75 -1.34 -7.44
N LYS A 159 28.51 -1.98 -6.56
CA LYS A 159 28.44 -3.44 -6.32
C LYS A 159 27.06 -3.84 -5.75
N ALA A 160 26.59 -3.16 -4.72
CA ALA A 160 25.28 -3.42 -4.12
C ALA A 160 24.14 -3.23 -5.14
N PHE A 161 24.25 -2.24 -6.04
CA PHE A 161 23.27 -2.02 -7.10
C PHE A 161 23.20 -3.20 -8.07
N LYS A 162 24.35 -3.75 -8.48
CA LYS A 162 24.41 -4.94 -9.34
C LYS A 162 23.84 -6.18 -8.65
N GLU A 163 24.13 -6.36 -7.36
CA GLU A 163 23.56 -7.46 -6.56
C GLU A 163 22.03 -7.36 -6.48
N LEU A 164 21.48 -6.16 -6.28
CA LEU A 164 20.02 -5.93 -6.26
C LEU A 164 19.33 -6.20 -7.61
N ILE A 165 20.01 -5.92 -8.72
CA ILE A 165 19.53 -6.27 -10.05
C ILE A 165 19.56 -7.78 -10.26
N ALA A 166 20.64 -8.45 -9.85
CA ALA A 166 20.78 -9.90 -9.97
C ALA A 166 19.69 -10.67 -9.20
N GLU A 167 19.33 -10.20 -8.00
CA GLU A 167 18.23 -10.74 -7.19
C GLU A 167 16.83 -10.35 -7.70
N ASN A 168 16.73 -9.55 -8.77
CA ASN A 168 15.49 -8.99 -9.32
C ASN A 168 14.67 -8.15 -8.31
N LEU A 169 15.34 -7.58 -7.31
CA LEU A 169 14.72 -6.67 -6.34
C LEU A 169 14.49 -5.28 -6.95
N ILE A 170 15.29 -4.90 -7.94
CA ILE A 170 15.15 -3.66 -8.71
C ILE A 170 15.06 -4.02 -10.19
N HIS A 171 14.14 -3.38 -10.92
CA HIS A 171 14.00 -3.54 -12.36
C HIS A 171 13.94 -2.18 -13.05
N ASP A 172 14.25 -2.17 -14.35
CA ASP A 172 14.03 -1.00 -15.18
C ASP A 172 12.52 -0.73 -15.31
N GLY A 173 12.10 0.49 -15.00
CA GLY A 173 10.72 0.95 -15.12
C GLY A 173 10.19 0.95 -16.55
N GLY A 174 11.07 0.77 -17.55
CA GLY A 174 10.71 0.62 -18.96
C GLY A 174 10.15 -0.74 -19.38
N GLN A 175 10.33 -1.83 -18.61
CA GLN A 175 10.05 -3.20 -19.09
C GLN A 175 9.23 -4.11 -18.14
N ALA A 176 8.30 -3.59 -17.36
CA ALA A 176 7.45 -4.45 -16.53
C ALA A 176 6.15 -4.89 -17.25
N GLY A 177 6.15 -6.10 -17.81
CA GLY A 177 4.95 -6.94 -18.01
C GLY A 177 4.50 -7.16 -19.46
N GLY A 178 4.69 -8.37 -19.96
CA GLY A 178 4.32 -8.80 -21.32
C GLY A 178 2.84 -8.68 -21.67
N SER A 179 2.61 -8.68 -22.99
CA SER A 179 1.40 -8.40 -23.77
C SER A 179 1.12 -6.90 -24.01
N GLN A 180 1.52 -6.49 -25.22
CA GLN A 180 1.33 -5.20 -25.88
C GLN A 180 2.32 -4.09 -25.50
N GLN A 181 3.39 -4.05 -26.30
CA GLN A 181 4.21 -2.89 -26.61
C GLN A 181 3.38 -1.59 -26.55
N SER A 182 3.52 -0.84 -25.46
CA SER A 182 3.01 0.52 -25.34
C SER A 182 4.09 1.32 -24.64
N SER A 183 4.66 2.25 -25.37
CA SER A 183 5.82 3.07 -25.04
C SER A 183 5.60 3.97 -23.81
N THR A 184 5.82 3.43 -22.61
CA THR A 184 5.88 4.21 -21.35
C THR A 184 6.98 5.27 -21.36
N GLN A 185 8.05 5.07 -22.14
CA GLN A 185 9.10 6.08 -22.37
C GLN A 185 8.56 7.39 -22.98
N SER A 186 7.50 7.34 -23.79
CA SER A 186 6.95 8.55 -24.45
C SER A 186 6.13 9.42 -23.48
N VAL A 187 5.56 8.84 -22.43
CA VAL A 187 4.62 9.54 -21.54
C VAL A 187 5.31 10.42 -20.52
N HIS A 188 6.54 10.06 -20.13
CA HIS A 188 7.36 10.84 -19.19
C HIS A 188 7.64 12.27 -19.70
N TYR A 189 7.75 12.44 -21.02
CA TYR A 189 8.07 13.71 -21.68
C TYR A 189 6.84 14.55 -22.04
N SER A 190 5.65 13.94 -22.18
CA SER A 190 4.42 14.68 -22.55
C SER A 190 3.82 15.50 -21.42
N LEU A 191 4.19 15.23 -20.17
CA LEU A 191 3.63 15.87 -18.98
C LEU A 191 4.38 17.14 -18.52
N MET A 192 5.55 17.43 -19.09
CA MET A 192 6.40 18.58 -18.75
C MET A 192 6.61 19.47 -19.98
N PRO A 193 5.88 20.59 -20.14
CA PRO A 193 6.35 21.67 -21.01
C PRO A 193 7.50 22.40 -20.30
N ASP A 194 8.67 22.40 -20.93
CA ASP A 194 9.83 23.27 -20.64
C ASP A 194 10.67 22.96 -19.39
N TYR A 195 11.10 21.70 -19.21
CA TYR A 195 12.32 21.41 -18.44
C TYR A 195 13.43 21.01 -19.40
N SER A 196 14.19 22.01 -19.88
CA SER A 196 15.53 21.78 -20.39
C SER A 196 16.36 21.12 -19.28
N PRO A 197 17.10 20.03 -19.56
CA PRO A 197 17.97 19.42 -18.56
C PRO A 197 18.93 20.51 -18.04
N ILE A 198 19.00 20.67 -16.73
CA ILE A 198 20.05 21.47 -16.09
C ILE A 198 21.36 20.88 -16.58
N ASN A 199 22.14 21.70 -17.29
CA ASN A 199 23.41 21.34 -17.88
C ASN A 199 24.38 20.96 -16.77
N THR A 200 24.44 19.68 -16.40
CA THR A 200 25.33 19.12 -15.37
C THR A 200 26.79 19.05 -15.84
N ALA A 201 27.09 19.50 -17.07
CA ALA A 201 28.44 19.59 -17.60
C ALA A 201 29.41 20.43 -16.75
N ASN A 202 28.91 21.37 -15.93
CA ASN A 202 29.77 22.28 -15.15
C ASN A 202 30.10 21.80 -13.72
N ALA A 203 29.67 20.62 -13.28
CA ALA A 203 29.99 20.13 -11.92
C ALA A 203 31.11 19.07 -11.86
N CYS A 204 31.60 18.58 -13.00
CA CYS A 204 32.61 17.52 -13.07
C CYS A 204 33.83 17.93 -13.90
N SER A 205 34.41 19.11 -13.67
CA SER A 205 35.74 19.44 -14.21
C SER A 205 36.84 18.88 -13.29
N GLY A 206 37.14 17.59 -13.41
CA GLY A 206 38.17 17.03 -12.53
C GLY A 206 38.48 15.54 -12.63
N VAL A 207 38.29 14.87 -13.76
CA VAL A 207 38.91 13.55 -13.98
C VAL A 207 39.42 13.48 -15.42
N ARG A 208 40.75 13.53 -15.56
CA ARG A 208 41.45 13.36 -16.84
C ARG A 208 41.26 11.93 -17.36
N ASN A 209 40.99 11.83 -18.65
CA ASN A 209 40.89 10.61 -19.44
C ASN A 209 42.06 9.64 -19.23
N SER A 210 41.73 8.36 -19.07
CA SER A 210 42.53 7.28 -19.62
C SER A 210 41.57 6.22 -20.18
N HIS A 211 41.63 6.05 -21.49
CA HIS A 211 40.94 5.03 -22.26
C HIS A 211 41.42 3.63 -21.85
N THR A 212 40.49 2.74 -21.48
CA THR A 212 40.59 1.28 -21.68
C THR A 212 39.22 0.59 -21.47
N GLU A 213 38.69 0.11 -22.59
CA GLU A 213 37.72 -0.96 -22.90
C GLU A 213 36.85 -1.65 -21.82
N GLY A 214 35.55 -1.77 -22.15
CA GLY A 214 34.65 -2.81 -21.63
C GLY A 214 33.16 -2.55 -21.98
N PRO A 215 32.36 -3.57 -22.39
CA PRO A 215 30.93 -3.44 -22.78
C PRO A 215 29.98 -3.29 -21.58
N LEU A 216 30.46 -2.65 -20.50
CA LEU A 216 29.84 -2.62 -19.17
C LEU A 216 29.21 -1.26 -18.82
N LEU A 217 29.25 -0.30 -19.75
CA LEU A 217 28.73 1.06 -19.61
C LEU A 217 27.30 1.23 -20.15
N ASP A 218 26.77 0.28 -20.93
CA ASP A 218 25.44 0.40 -21.57
C ASP A 218 24.25 0.19 -20.62
N ILE A 219 24.45 -0.37 -19.42
CA ILE A 219 23.35 -0.61 -18.46
C ILE A 219 23.09 0.61 -17.55
N LEU A 220 23.96 1.62 -17.60
CA LEU A 220 23.91 2.80 -16.74
C LEU A 220 23.54 4.08 -17.49
N ASP A 221 23.01 3.93 -18.71
CA ASP A 221 22.62 5.07 -19.54
C ASP A 221 21.59 5.96 -18.83
N VAL A 222 21.71 7.26 -19.09
CA VAL A 222 21.09 8.41 -18.43
C VAL A 222 19.54 8.36 -18.45
N SER A 223 18.98 7.41 -19.20
CA SER A 223 17.56 7.19 -19.45
C SER A 223 16.88 6.09 -18.63
N HIS A 224 17.61 5.27 -17.87
CA HIS A 224 17.01 4.16 -17.13
C HIS A 224 16.48 4.60 -15.75
N PHE A 225 15.15 4.50 -15.59
CA PHE A 225 14.47 4.80 -14.34
C PHE A 225 14.21 3.51 -13.57
N TRP A 226 14.95 3.30 -12.49
CA TRP A 226 14.87 2.07 -11.71
C TRP A 226 13.72 2.11 -10.72
N ARG A 227 13.01 0.99 -10.60
CA ARG A 227 11.90 0.79 -9.66
C ARG A 227 12.13 -0.49 -8.84
N VAL A 228 11.63 -0.51 -7.61
CA VAL A 228 11.67 -1.71 -6.77
C VAL A 228 10.58 -2.69 -7.21
N ASN A 229 10.95 -3.95 -7.41
CA ASN A 229 9.98 -5.03 -7.62
C ASN A 229 9.30 -5.38 -6.30
N ILE A 230 8.22 -4.66 -5.97
CA ILE A 230 7.52 -4.86 -4.71
C ILE A 230 6.94 -6.28 -4.61
N SER A 231 6.45 -6.85 -5.71
CA SER A 231 5.86 -8.20 -5.71
C SER A 231 6.89 -9.28 -5.34
N LYS A 232 8.11 -9.17 -5.86
CA LYS A 232 9.21 -10.09 -5.52
C LYS A 232 9.62 -9.93 -4.06
N LEU A 233 9.76 -8.69 -3.59
CA LEU A 233 10.11 -8.38 -2.20
C LEU A 233 9.06 -8.89 -1.20
N GLU A 234 7.78 -8.77 -1.53
CA GLU A 234 6.68 -9.33 -0.72
C GLU A 234 6.79 -10.85 -0.62
N HIS A 235 7.04 -11.54 -1.74
CA HIS A 235 7.20 -12.99 -1.74
C HIS A 235 8.39 -13.45 -0.90
N GLU A 236 9.53 -12.75 -0.96
CA GLU A 236 10.69 -13.11 -0.14
C GLU A 236 10.45 -12.94 1.36
N ILE A 237 9.79 -11.85 1.75
CA ILE A 237 9.39 -11.62 3.14
C ILE A 237 8.45 -12.74 3.61
N ASP A 238 7.50 -13.15 2.78
CA ASP A 238 6.58 -14.24 3.09
C ASP A 238 7.29 -15.58 3.23
N VAL A 239 8.26 -15.88 2.37
CA VAL A 239 9.08 -17.10 2.46
C VAL A 239 9.92 -17.10 3.74
N GLU A 240 10.56 -15.98 4.09
CA GLU A 240 11.35 -15.87 5.32
C GLU A 240 10.48 -16.04 6.56
N ASN A 241 9.30 -15.42 6.59
CA ASN A 241 8.35 -15.57 7.68
C ASN A 241 7.86 -17.02 7.81
N ARG A 242 7.57 -17.70 6.69
CA ARG A 242 7.20 -19.13 6.67
C ARG A 242 8.31 -20.04 7.18
N ALA A 243 9.58 -19.73 6.88
CA ALA A 243 10.73 -20.49 7.34
C ALA A 243 10.97 -20.37 8.85
N ARG A 244 10.61 -19.22 9.44
CA ARG A 244 10.62 -19.01 10.90
C ARG A 244 9.46 -19.75 11.57
N ASP A 245 8.28 -19.74 10.95
CA ASP A 245 7.08 -20.43 11.43
C ASP A 245 7.02 -21.90 11.00
N ARG A 246 8.08 -22.68 11.27
CA ARG A 246 8.12 -24.15 11.05
C ARG A 246 6.99 -24.95 11.74
N SER A 247 6.14 -24.30 12.54
CA SER A 247 4.99 -24.88 13.21
C SER A 247 3.64 -24.66 12.49
N CYS A 248 3.54 -23.76 11.49
CA CYS A 248 2.26 -23.47 10.84
C CYS A 248 2.09 -24.20 9.49
N ARG A 249 1.21 -25.19 9.48
CA ARG A 249 0.67 -25.79 8.25
C ARG A 249 -0.17 -24.73 7.52
N SER A 250 0.32 -24.20 6.40
CA SER A 250 -0.38 -23.31 5.43
C SER A 250 -0.72 -21.88 5.87
N ALA A 251 -0.50 -20.90 4.97
CA ALA A 251 -0.87 -19.48 5.13
C ALA A 251 -2.35 -19.30 5.48
N THR A 252 -3.22 -20.19 4.99
CA THR A 252 -4.65 -20.22 5.31
C THR A 252 -4.91 -20.46 6.81
N ALA A 253 -4.08 -21.24 7.49
CA ALA A 253 -4.22 -21.45 8.93
C ALA A 253 -3.80 -20.23 9.74
N HIS A 254 -2.83 -19.44 9.25
CA HIS A 254 -2.47 -18.19 9.90
C HIS A 254 -3.60 -17.15 9.78
N ARG A 255 -4.19 -16.99 8.57
CA ARG A 255 -5.38 -16.16 8.34
C ARG A 255 -6.52 -16.53 9.28
N GLN A 256 -6.82 -17.82 9.36
CA GLN A 256 -7.88 -18.32 10.23
C GLN A 256 -7.62 -17.98 11.71
N LYS A 257 -6.39 -18.16 12.21
CA LYS A 257 -6.04 -17.79 13.60
C LYS A 257 -6.23 -16.30 13.88
N LEU A 258 -5.94 -15.44 12.90
CA LEU A 258 -6.16 -14.00 13.04
C LEU A 258 -7.64 -13.65 13.09
N ILE A 259 -8.46 -14.23 12.22
CA ILE A 259 -9.93 -14.07 12.24
C ILE A 259 -10.49 -14.53 13.59
N GLU A 260 -10.04 -15.69 14.07
CA GLU A 260 -10.44 -16.21 15.38
C GLU A 260 -10.05 -15.26 16.53
N ALA A 261 -8.87 -14.65 16.46
CA ALA A 261 -8.42 -13.65 17.44
C ALA A 261 -9.29 -12.39 17.41
N VAL A 262 -9.67 -11.91 16.21
CA VAL A 262 -10.59 -10.76 16.04
C VAL A 262 -11.94 -11.08 16.66
N ILE A 263 -12.54 -12.22 16.31
CA ILE A 263 -13.85 -12.65 16.84
C ILE A 263 -13.79 -12.80 18.37
N ARG A 264 -12.72 -13.42 18.90
CA ARG A 264 -12.52 -13.57 20.35
C ARG A 264 -12.45 -12.23 21.06
N SER A 265 -11.75 -11.25 20.49
CA SER A 265 -11.59 -9.92 21.10
C SER A 265 -12.89 -9.11 21.12
N ARG A 266 -13.75 -9.28 20.11
CA ARG A 266 -15.01 -8.52 19.98
C ARG A 266 -16.20 -9.17 20.67
N LEU A 267 -16.37 -10.49 20.50
CA LEU A 267 -17.58 -11.23 20.88
C LEU A 267 -17.32 -12.25 22.00
N GLY A 268 -16.07 -12.43 22.41
CA GLY A 268 -15.67 -13.31 23.49
C GLY A 268 -15.43 -14.76 23.06
N CYS A 269 -15.10 -15.60 24.05
CA CYS A 269 -14.72 -17.00 23.84
C CYS A 269 -15.90 -17.91 23.45
N GLN A 270 -17.12 -17.61 23.91
CA GLN A 270 -18.33 -18.37 23.57
C GLN A 270 -18.66 -18.23 22.08
N ALA A 271 -18.62 -17.01 21.55
CA ALA A 271 -18.84 -16.74 20.13
C ALA A 271 -17.78 -17.41 19.25
N LEU A 272 -16.50 -17.38 19.66
CA LEU A 272 -15.43 -18.09 18.97
C LEU A 272 -15.70 -19.60 18.91
N ARG A 273 -16.23 -20.19 19.99
CA ARG A 273 -16.54 -21.62 20.02
C ARG A 273 -17.65 -21.97 19.03
N ILE A 274 -18.72 -21.17 18.99
CA ILE A 274 -19.80 -21.32 17.99
C ILE A 274 -19.24 -21.18 16.57
N PHE A 275 -18.40 -20.17 16.32
CA PHE A 275 -17.76 -19.96 15.03
C PHE A 275 -16.92 -21.16 14.58
N ARG A 276 -16.10 -21.73 15.48
CA ARG A 276 -15.29 -22.92 15.18
C ARG A 276 -16.12 -24.15 14.81
N VAL A 277 -17.27 -24.34 15.46
CA VAL A 277 -18.19 -25.42 15.11
C VAL A 277 -18.76 -25.22 13.69
N LEU A 278 -19.12 -23.99 13.35
CA LEU A 278 -19.70 -23.63 12.05
C LEU A 278 -18.71 -23.58 10.87
N LEU A 279 -17.40 -23.65 11.13
CA LEU A 279 -16.39 -23.72 10.07
C LEU A 279 -16.45 -25.04 9.29
N ASN A 280 -16.80 -26.13 9.97
CA ASN A 280 -16.78 -27.48 9.38
C ASN A 280 -18.15 -27.96 8.92
N PHE A 281 -19.24 -27.40 9.47
CA PHE A 281 -20.59 -27.93 9.29
C PHE A 281 -21.62 -26.80 9.12
N GLN A 282 -22.68 -27.10 8.37
CA GLN A 282 -23.90 -26.29 8.34
C GLN A 282 -24.91 -26.90 9.31
N LEU A 283 -25.35 -26.14 10.30
CA LEU A 283 -26.06 -26.71 11.44
C LEU A 283 -27.29 -25.90 11.83
N GLU A 284 -28.26 -26.58 12.44
CA GLU A 284 -29.42 -25.95 13.07
C GLU A 284 -29.05 -25.37 14.46
N GLN A 285 -29.84 -24.42 14.95
CA GLN A 285 -29.59 -23.75 16.23
C GLN A 285 -29.47 -24.72 17.42
N LYS A 286 -30.32 -25.77 17.48
CA LYS A 286 -30.27 -26.78 18.56
C LYS A 286 -28.96 -27.55 18.56
N GLN A 287 -28.52 -28.00 17.38
CA GLN A 287 -27.27 -28.74 17.21
C GLN A 287 -26.04 -27.88 17.56
N ILE A 288 -26.08 -26.58 17.20
CA ILE A 288 -25.00 -25.64 17.56
C ILE A 288 -24.89 -25.51 19.08
N ALA A 289 -26.01 -25.39 19.80
CA ALA A 289 -26.01 -25.26 21.25
C ALA A 289 -25.42 -26.51 21.93
N GLU A 290 -25.80 -27.70 21.46
CA GLU A 290 -25.28 -28.99 21.95
C GLU A 290 -23.78 -29.16 21.66
N LEU A 291 -23.34 -28.95 20.41
CA LEU A 291 -21.94 -29.13 20.01
C LEU A 291 -21.00 -28.07 20.60
N SER A 292 -21.48 -26.85 20.82
CA SER A 292 -20.68 -25.78 21.44
C SER A 292 -20.74 -25.78 22.96
N MET A 293 -21.58 -26.61 23.59
CA MET A 293 -21.81 -26.60 25.04
C MET A 293 -22.12 -25.18 25.55
N VAL A 294 -22.99 -24.47 24.81
CA VAL A 294 -23.49 -23.13 25.15
C VAL A 294 -25.01 -23.23 25.31
N PRO A 295 -25.61 -22.64 26.36
CA PRO A 295 -27.06 -22.66 26.53
C PRO A 295 -27.79 -22.15 25.28
N ILE A 296 -28.95 -22.74 24.95
CA ILE A 296 -29.64 -22.42 23.70
C ILE A 296 -30.10 -20.96 23.61
N LYS A 297 -30.40 -20.34 24.77
CA LYS A 297 -30.74 -18.91 24.88
C LYS A 297 -29.55 -18.03 24.46
N ASP A 298 -28.39 -18.29 25.04
CA ASP A 298 -27.16 -17.53 24.75
C ASP A 298 -26.66 -17.79 23.33
N THR A 299 -26.79 -19.04 22.86
CA THR A 299 -26.46 -19.42 21.48
C THR A 299 -27.25 -18.59 20.48
N ARG A 300 -28.56 -18.40 20.72
CA ARG A 300 -29.42 -17.57 19.86
C ARG A 300 -28.91 -16.14 19.80
N ASP A 301 -28.64 -15.54 20.95
CA ASP A 301 -28.23 -14.14 21.05
C ASP A 301 -26.84 -13.92 20.42
N LEU A 302 -25.93 -14.87 20.58
CA LEU A 302 -24.62 -14.85 19.94
C LEU A 302 -24.69 -15.06 18.42
N LEU A 303 -25.57 -15.95 17.93
CA LEU A 303 -25.77 -16.17 16.49
C LEU A 303 -26.30 -14.91 15.80
N TYR A 304 -27.27 -14.21 16.40
CA TYR A 304 -27.75 -12.94 15.84
C TYR A 304 -26.70 -11.83 15.90
N LYS A 305 -25.85 -11.79 16.94
CA LYS A 305 -24.69 -10.87 16.98
C LYS A 305 -23.69 -11.20 15.87
N LEU A 306 -23.37 -12.47 15.66
CA LEU A 306 -22.48 -12.94 14.60
C LEU A 306 -23.04 -12.63 13.20
N LEU A 307 -24.36 -12.78 13.03
CA LEU A 307 -25.08 -12.42 11.80
C LEU A 307 -25.03 -10.92 11.53
N LYS A 308 -25.27 -10.09 12.56
CA LYS A 308 -25.20 -8.62 12.46
C LYS A 308 -23.81 -8.13 12.07
N CYS A 309 -22.76 -8.77 12.58
CA CYS A 309 -21.39 -8.47 12.18
C CYS A 309 -21.04 -9.05 10.79
N GLY A 310 -21.86 -9.94 10.22
CA GLY A 310 -21.61 -10.58 8.94
C GLY A 310 -20.61 -11.74 8.98
N TYR A 311 -20.33 -12.30 10.16
CA TYR A 311 -19.42 -13.45 10.30
C TYR A 311 -20.09 -14.79 9.96
N VAL A 312 -21.41 -14.86 10.05
CA VAL A 312 -22.21 -16.06 9.78
C VAL A 312 -23.38 -15.66 8.88
N ARG A 313 -23.81 -16.57 8.00
CA ARG A 313 -25.02 -16.43 7.21
C ARG A 313 -26.06 -17.47 7.62
N MET A 314 -27.32 -17.08 7.48
CA MET A 314 -28.47 -17.96 7.61
C MET A 314 -28.90 -18.40 6.21
N GLN A 315 -29.05 -19.71 6.01
CA GLN A 315 -29.51 -20.31 4.78
C GLN A 315 -30.85 -21.02 5.04
N GLU A 316 -31.86 -20.66 4.25
CA GLU A 316 -33.18 -21.25 4.32
C GLU A 316 -33.22 -22.50 3.44
N VAL A 317 -33.63 -23.62 4.02
CA VAL A 317 -33.84 -24.88 3.31
C VAL A 317 -35.30 -25.27 3.48
N ALA A 318 -36.10 -25.00 2.45
CA ALA A 318 -37.52 -25.30 2.47
C ALA A 318 -37.75 -26.80 2.27
N ARG A 319 -38.62 -27.39 3.09
CA ARG A 319 -39.07 -28.79 2.90
C ARG A 319 -40.17 -28.90 1.84
N THR A 320 -40.79 -27.78 1.50
CA THR A 320 -41.92 -27.69 0.55
C THR A 320 -41.67 -26.50 -0.37
N HIS A 321 -42.16 -26.56 -1.61
CA HIS A 321 -42.00 -25.49 -2.62
C HIS A 321 -42.49 -24.12 -2.14
N ASP A 322 -43.44 -24.07 -1.21
CA ASP A 322 -44.07 -22.82 -0.75
C ASP A 322 -43.21 -21.97 0.21
N HIS A 323 -41.97 -22.38 0.50
CA HIS A 323 -41.01 -21.66 1.37
C HIS A 323 -41.60 -21.14 2.70
N ALA A 324 -42.65 -21.80 3.22
CA ALA A 324 -43.34 -21.35 4.41
C ALA A 324 -42.42 -21.46 5.64
N PRO A 325 -42.33 -20.44 6.51
CA PRO A 325 -41.41 -20.44 7.66
C PRO A 325 -41.59 -21.63 8.62
N SER A 326 -42.82 -22.12 8.78
CA SER A 326 -43.12 -23.28 9.62
C SER A 326 -42.61 -24.61 9.06
N ARG A 327 -42.31 -24.67 7.75
CA ARG A 327 -41.81 -25.85 7.03
C ARG A 327 -40.43 -25.60 6.39
N THR A 328 -39.74 -24.58 6.86
CA THR A 328 -38.41 -24.19 6.38
C THR A 328 -37.40 -24.33 7.51
N ASN A 329 -36.34 -25.08 7.27
CA ASN A 329 -35.25 -25.22 8.22
C ASN A 329 -34.26 -24.06 8.00
N TYR A 330 -33.81 -23.44 9.08
CA TYR A 330 -32.81 -22.39 9.06
C TYR A 330 -31.46 -22.97 9.46
N LEU A 331 -30.57 -23.09 8.48
CA LEU A 331 -29.21 -23.57 8.68
C LEU A 331 -28.25 -22.39 8.80
N TRP A 332 -27.33 -22.48 9.75
CA TRP A 332 -26.25 -21.50 9.90
C TRP A 332 -25.01 -22.00 9.18
N ARG A 333 -24.37 -21.12 8.41
CA ARG A 333 -23.13 -21.43 7.68
C ARG A 333 -22.13 -20.30 7.78
N VAL A 334 -20.85 -20.66 7.81
CA VAL A 334 -19.74 -19.71 7.68
C VAL A 334 -19.15 -19.83 6.27
N SER A 335 -18.93 -18.69 5.62
CA SER A 335 -18.19 -18.61 4.37
C SER A 335 -16.87 -17.91 4.64
N CYS A 336 -15.75 -18.62 4.57
CA CYS A 336 -14.44 -18.07 4.91
C CYS A 336 -14.10 -16.81 4.10
N LEU A 337 -14.41 -16.81 2.80
CA LEU A 337 -14.15 -15.67 1.91
C LEU A 337 -14.91 -14.40 2.32
N GLU A 338 -16.14 -14.57 2.79
CA GLU A 338 -16.99 -13.44 3.20
C GLU A 338 -16.55 -12.89 4.55
N VAL A 339 -16.24 -13.78 5.49
CA VAL A 339 -15.66 -13.42 6.78
C VAL A 339 -14.35 -12.68 6.60
N GLU A 340 -13.48 -13.15 5.71
CA GLU A 340 -12.23 -12.46 5.37
C GLU A 340 -12.50 -11.05 4.85
N SER A 341 -13.41 -10.87 3.89
CA SER A 341 -13.76 -9.55 3.37
C SER A 341 -14.35 -8.62 4.44
N VAL A 342 -15.16 -9.15 5.36
CA VAL A 342 -15.72 -8.39 6.48
C VAL A 342 -14.62 -7.95 7.44
N VAL A 343 -13.76 -8.88 7.87
CA VAL A 343 -12.64 -8.58 8.77
C VAL A 343 -11.67 -7.60 8.13
N GLU A 344 -11.38 -7.74 6.84
CA GLU A 344 -10.54 -6.80 6.09
C GLU A 344 -11.12 -5.39 6.12
N LYS A 345 -12.42 -5.24 5.82
CA LYS A 345 -13.12 -3.94 5.88
C LYS A 345 -13.11 -3.34 7.28
N GLU A 346 -13.27 -4.17 8.32
CA GLU A 346 -13.17 -3.73 9.71
C GLU A 346 -11.77 -3.24 10.04
N ILE A 347 -10.73 -3.98 9.66
CA ILE A 347 -9.33 -3.60 9.90
C ILE A 347 -9.02 -2.29 9.18
N ILE A 348 -9.39 -2.15 7.90
CA ILE A 348 -9.21 -0.90 7.14
C ILE A 348 -9.92 0.26 7.83
N GLN A 349 -11.15 0.07 8.30
CA GLN A 349 -11.87 1.10 9.03
C GLN A 349 -11.17 1.48 10.33
N THR A 350 -10.71 0.49 11.12
CA THR A 350 -9.99 0.77 12.37
C THR A 350 -8.67 1.49 12.11
N MET A 351 -7.96 1.10 11.05
CA MET A 351 -6.71 1.72 10.64
C MET A 351 -6.92 3.18 10.21
N THR A 352 -7.97 3.45 9.43
CA THR A 352 -8.40 4.80 9.03
C THR A 352 -8.75 5.64 10.26
N ASN A 353 -9.52 5.10 11.20
CA ASN A 353 -9.87 5.82 12.44
C ASN A 353 -8.63 6.15 13.29
N VAL A 354 -7.70 5.20 13.42
CA VAL A 354 -6.42 5.42 14.12
C VAL A 354 -5.58 6.47 13.40
N ASN A 355 -5.49 6.41 12.07
CA ASN A 355 -4.73 7.39 11.29
C ASN A 355 -5.34 8.79 11.41
N MET A 356 -6.66 8.91 11.34
CA MET A 356 -7.37 10.18 11.55
C MET A 356 -7.10 10.76 12.95
N ARG A 357 -7.03 9.90 13.98
CA ARG A 357 -6.63 10.35 15.32
C ARG A 357 -5.18 10.82 15.36
N LEU A 358 -4.26 10.05 14.77
CA LEU A 358 -2.84 10.40 14.69
C LEU A 358 -2.63 11.74 13.98
N LEU A 359 -3.28 11.94 12.84
CA LEU A 359 -3.23 13.20 12.08
C LEU A 359 -3.81 14.39 12.89
N GLY A 360 -4.81 14.14 13.73
CA GLY A 360 -5.34 15.13 14.67
C GLY A 360 -4.27 15.59 15.66
N GLU A 361 -3.65 14.63 16.36
CA GLU A 361 -2.58 14.92 17.33
C GLU A 361 -1.39 15.62 16.66
N LEU A 362 -0.94 15.18 15.48
CA LEU A 362 0.18 15.81 14.76
C LEU A 362 -0.10 17.25 14.30
N LYS A 363 -1.35 17.57 13.95
CA LYS A 363 -1.73 18.95 13.62
C LYS A 363 -1.69 19.84 14.86
N GLU A 364 -2.17 19.33 15.99
CA GLU A 364 -2.07 20.01 17.28
C GLU A 364 -0.60 20.21 17.68
N ASP A 365 0.27 19.22 17.49
CA ASP A 365 1.72 19.32 17.68
C ASP A 365 2.35 20.45 16.88
N ARG A 366 2.04 20.54 15.58
CA ARG A 366 2.60 21.59 14.74
C ARG A 366 2.14 22.98 15.19
N SER A 367 0.87 23.12 15.57
CA SER A 367 0.31 24.38 16.07
C SER A 367 0.90 24.79 17.44
N THR A 368 1.08 23.84 18.34
CA THR A 368 1.66 24.05 19.67
C THR A 368 3.17 24.27 19.61
N ALA A 369 3.90 23.60 18.71
CA ALA A 369 5.33 23.83 18.47
C ALA A 369 5.60 25.26 17.98
N LEU A 370 4.76 25.77 17.05
CA LEU A 370 4.81 27.15 16.59
C LEU A 370 4.53 28.14 17.73
N GLN A 371 3.58 27.85 18.61
CA GLN A 371 3.26 28.69 19.77
C GLN A 371 4.31 28.59 20.90
N SER A 372 4.92 27.43 21.10
CA SER A 372 5.84 27.14 22.22
C SER A 372 7.29 27.57 21.99
N GLN A 373 7.68 27.91 20.75
CA GLN A 373 8.91 28.69 20.51
C GLN A 373 8.96 29.98 21.36
N SER A 374 7.81 30.49 21.83
CA SER A 374 7.72 31.66 22.71
C SER A 374 7.65 31.36 24.23
N ARG A 375 7.52 30.10 24.69
CA ARG A 375 7.13 29.74 26.09
C ARG A 375 7.92 28.59 26.74
N MET A 376 9.19 28.37 26.38
CA MET A 376 9.97 27.17 26.73
C MET A 376 10.38 26.93 28.22
N ARG A 377 9.76 27.50 29.25
CA ARG A 377 10.34 27.47 30.64
C ARG A 377 9.57 26.72 31.75
N SER A 378 8.43 26.08 31.52
CA SER A 378 7.68 25.39 32.61
C SER A 378 7.85 23.87 32.63
N LYS A 379 8.16 23.28 33.80
CA LYS A 379 8.29 21.82 34.02
C LYS A 379 6.99 21.04 33.76
N SER A 380 5.83 21.66 33.99
CA SER A 380 4.52 21.05 33.70
C SER A 380 4.32 20.79 32.20
N TYR A 381 4.83 21.67 31.35
CA TYR A 381 4.73 21.55 29.88
C TYR A 381 5.50 20.33 29.35
N ARG A 382 6.68 20.04 29.91
CA ARG A 382 7.52 18.89 29.53
C ARG A 382 6.87 17.54 29.83
N SER A 383 6.12 17.40 30.93
CA SER A 383 5.43 16.15 31.27
C SER A 383 4.27 15.87 30.32
N SER A 384 3.46 16.91 30.04
CA SER A 384 2.33 16.78 29.10
C SER A 384 2.79 16.44 27.68
N ASP A 385 3.92 17.00 27.24
CA ASP A 385 4.48 16.72 25.91
C ASP A 385 5.08 15.30 25.85
N ALA A 386 5.66 14.80 26.93
CA ALA A 386 6.14 13.41 27.00
C ALA A 386 5.00 12.40 26.90
N ASP A 387 3.89 12.61 27.60
CA ASP A 387 2.72 11.72 27.52
C ASP A 387 2.04 11.79 26.16
N ARG A 388 2.00 12.97 25.53
CA ARG A 388 1.52 13.11 24.15
C ARG A 388 2.41 12.38 23.15
N ASN A 389 3.74 12.53 23.25
CA ASN A 389 4.69 11.80 22.41
C ASN A 389 4.57 10.27 22.59
N ARG A 390 4.26 9.80 23.81
CA ARG A 390 3.94 8.38 24.05
C ARG A 390 2.67 7.96 23.33
N ARG A 391 1.61 8.79 23.34
CA ARG A 391 0.36 8.52 22.60
C ARG A 391 0.60 8.43 21.09
N ILE A 392 1.35 9.37 20.51
CA ILE A 392 1.68 9.37 19.08
C ILE A 392 2.44 8.10 18.71
N LYS A 393 3.50 7.76 19.45
CA LYS A 393 4.25 6.52 19.24
C LYS A 393 3.37 5.27 19.37
N PHE A 394 2.45 5.27 20.33
CA PHE A 394 1.49 4.17 20.49
C PHE A 394 0.58 4.05 19.27
N LEU A 395 0.03 5.15 18.76
CA LEU A 395 -0.81 5.17 17.57
C LEU A 395 -0.04 4.69 16.33
N GLU A 396 1.17 5.17 16.10
CA GLU A 396 2.05 4.73 15.01
C GLU A 396 2.35 3.22 15.09
N LEU A 397 2.69 2.72 16.29
CA LEU A 397 2.93 1.29 16.49
C LEU A 397 1.67 0.46 16.25
N THR A 398 0.50 0.95 16.66
CA THR A 398 -0.77 0.26 16.41
C THR A 398 -1.09 0.22 14.91
N LEU A 399 -0.80 1.30 14.17
CA LEU A 399 -0.97 1.37 12.72
C LEU A 399 -0.08 0.32 12.02
N LEU A 400 1.18 0.19 12.44
CA LEU A 400 2.10 -0.81 11.92
C LEU A 400 1.64 -2.24 12.20
N ARG A 401 1.11 -2.51 13.40
CA ARG A 401 0.58 -3.82 13.78
C ARG A 401 -0.70 -4.17 13.01
N LEU A 402 -1.64 -3.24 12.87
CA LEU A 402 -2.84 -3.44 12.05
C LEU A 402 -2.45 -3.69 10.58
N GLY A 403 -1.45 -2.96 10.09
CA GLY A 403 -0.86 -3.17 8.78
C GLY A 403 -0.16 -4.51 8.59
N SER A 404 0.24 -5.24 9.64
CA SER A 404 0.68 -6.65 9.51
C SER A 404 -0.47 -7.64 9.42
N VAL A 405 -1.59 -7.36 10.10
CA VAL A 405 -2.74 -8.26 10.11
C VAL A 405 -3.46 -8.25 8.75
N LEU A 406 -3.51 -7.10 8.06
CA LEU A 406 -4.10 -6.98 6.71
C LEU A 406 -3.34 -7.75 5.62
N GLN A 407 -2.15 -8.28 5.92
CA GLN A 407 -1.25 -8.84 4.91
C GLN A 407 -1.24 -10.35 4.83
N VAL A 408 -1.78 -11.01 5.86
CA VAL A 408 -1.87 -12.46 5.91
C VAL A 408 -3.08 -12.89 5.12
#